data_AF-C7RQZ9-F1
#
_entry.id   AF-C7RQZ9-F1
#
_cell.length_a   1.000
_cell.length_b   1.000
_cell.length_c   1.000
_cell.angle_alpha   90.00
_cell.angle_beta   90.00
_cell.angle_gamma   90.00
#
_symmetry.space_group_name_H-M   'P 1'
#
loop_
_entity.id
_entity.type
_entity.pdbx_description
1 polymer ?
#
loop_
_entity_poly.entity_id
_entity_poly.type
_entity_poly.pdbx_seq_one_letter_code
_entity_poly.pdbx_strand_id
1 'polypeptide(L)'
;MSKRVARALRNVAMAVGIFAASTANAVFITDFGVDTETRHYAIGSGSTVSYTPGFFGGTPGTYAVSGKFDAELSHYWWKYFQDGDPTGSLGTFVSESKWLRFIKPVVVVSSTPIPPPDFEFPTYSVEVIGDALRGDNHPCTNPFPPDTFCSGSVLSLASLTGRISLGDIAVSGFQPTGFLGFEGFSYNINAAVVPSAVPLPTTTSLLMLGVGLLGWSVRRRKAL
;
A
#
# COMPACT_ATOMS: atom_id res chain seq x y z
N MET A 1 55.89 -24.34 -19.33
CA MET A 1 54.68 -23.65 -18.83
C MET A 1 53.46 -24.54 -19.04
N SER A 2 52.72 -24.80 -17.96
CA SER A 2 51.79 -25.94 -17.83
C SER A 2 50.47 -25.73 -18.59
N LYS A 3 50.00 -26.78 -19.28
CA LYS A 3 48.67 -26.89 -19.93
C LYS A 3 47.48 -26.53 -19.02
N ARG A 4 47.70 -26.41 -17.70
CA ARG A 4 46.72 -25.98 -16.70
C ARG A 4 46.41 -24.48 -16.76
N VAL A 5 47.36 -23.63 -17.16
CA VAL A 5 47.16 -22.16 -17.22
C VAL A 5 46.28 -21.76 -18.42
N ALA A 6 46.43 -22.44 -19.56
CA ALA A 6 45.59 -22.21 -20.74
C ALA A 6 44.12 -22.63 -20.52
N ARG A 7 43.87 -23.61 -19.63
CA ARG A 7 42.50 -24.03 -19.25
C ARG A 7 41.83 -23.03 -18.32
N ALA A 8 42.59 -22.41 -17.42
CA ALA A 8 42.08 -21.38 -16.52
C ALA A 8 41.63 -20.11 -17.29
N LEU A 9 42.40 -19.70 -18.31
CA LEU A 9 42.04 -18.54 -19.14
C LEU A 9 40.81 -18.76 -20.04
N ARG A 10 40.56 -19.99 -20.51
CA ARG A 10 39.32 -20.31 -21.25
C ARG A 10 38.07 -20.29 -20.36
N ASN A 11 38.20 -20.64 -19.08
CA ASN A 11 37.06 -20.61 -18.15
C ASN A 11 36.75 -19.18 -17.68
N VAL A 12 37.73 -18.27 -17.65
CA VAL A 12 37.48 -16.86 -17.35
C VAL A 12 36.83 -16.14 -18.55
N ALA A 13 37.18 -16.51 -19.79
CA ALA A 13 36.51 -15.96 -20.98
C ALA A 13 35.01 -16.38 -21.09
N MET A 14 34.63 -17.54 -20.52
CA MET A 14 33.23 -17.98 -20.45
C MET A 14 32.42 -17.30 -19.33
N ALA A 15 33.08 -16.76 -18.29
CA ALA A 15 32.40 -16.04 -17.20
C ALA A 15 32.26 -14.54 -17.47
N VAL A 16 33.01 -13.98 -18.43
CA VAL A 16 32.91 -12.56 -18.84
C VAL A 16 31.87 -12.36 -19.96
N GLY A 17 31.40 -13.44 -20.59
CA GLY A 17 30.34 -13.42 -21.61
C GLY A 17 28.90 -13.39 -21.08
N ILE A 18 28.70 -13.43 -19.75
CA ILE A 18 27.38 -13.23 -19.10
C ILE A 18 27.29 -11.81 -18.49
N PHE A 19 28.05 -10.86 -19.02
CA PHE A 19 27.44 -9.56 -19.32
C PHE A 19 26.86 -9.69 -20.71
N ALA A 20 25.84 -10.55 -20.84
CA ALA A 20 24.95 -10.49 -21.97
C ALA A 20 24.50 -9.04 -22.01
N ALA A 21 24.92 -8.33 -23.05
CA ALA A 21 24.19 -7.18 -23.52
C ALA A 21 22.73 -7.63 -23.55
N SER A 22 21.96 -7.24 -22.54
CA SER A 22 20.54 -7.14 -22.74
C SER A 22 20.44 -6.26 -23.97
N THR A 23 19.98 -6.83 -25.08
CA THR A 23 19.30 -6.03 -26.07
C THR A 23 18.19 -5.37 -25.28
N ALA A 24 18.46 -4.16 -24.77
CA ALA A 24 17.46 -3.34 -24.15
C ALA A 24 16.48 -3.04 -25.28
N ASN A 25 15.45 -3.87 -25.42
CA ASN A 25 14.30 -3.50 -26.22
C ASN A 25 13.77 -2.24 -25.55
N ALA A 26 14.06 -1.07 -26.12
CA ALA A 26 13.63 0.18 -25.54
C ALA A 26 12.10 0.15 -25.45
N VAL A 27 11.57 0.47 -24.28
CA VAL A 27 10.13 0.46 -24.06
C VAL A 27 9.62 1.87 -24.33
N PHE A 28 8.69 2.01 -25.27
CA PHE A 28 8.06 3.30 -25.58
C PHE A 28 6.66 3.34 -24.98
N ILE A 29 6.49 4.12 -23.92
CA ILE A 29 5.17 4.34 -23.29
C ILE A 29 4.34 5.24 -24.20
N THR A 30 3.16 4.78 -24.57
CA THR A 30 2.23 5.51 -25.45
C THR A 30 1.07 6.14 -24.69
N ASP A 31 0.72 5.57 -23.56
CA ASP A 31 -0.40 6.02 -22.73
C ASP A 31 -0.18 5.52 -21.30
N PHE A 32 -0.62 6.28 -20.31
CA PHE A 32 -0.51 5.91 -18.91
C PHE A 32 -1.59 6.59 -18.08
N GLY A 33 -1.95 5.97 -16.96
CA GLY A 33 -2.91 6.54 -16.05
C GLY A 33 -2.89 5.90 -14.67
N VAL A 34 -3.68 6.50 -13.78
CA VAL A 34 -3.90 6.01 -12.43
C VAL A 34 -5.37 6.18 -12.06
N ASP A 35 -5.98 5.10 -11.62
CA ASP A 35 -7.32 5.12 -11.01
C ASP A 35 -7.15 5.01 -9.50
N THR A 36 -7.73 5.94 -8.74
CA THR A 36 -7.61 5.96 -7.27
C THR A 36 -8.96 5.78 -6.58
N GLU A 37 -8.96 4.96 -5.53
CA GLU A 37 -10.09 4.72 -4.64
C GLU A 37 -9.64 4.96 -3.20
N THR A 38 -10.40 5.72 -2.41
CA THR A 38 -10.12 5.88 -0.98
C THR A 38 -11.12 5.07 -0.16
N ARG A 39 -10.63 4.23 0.75
CA ARG A 39 -11.42 3.49 1.72
C ARG A 39 -11.09 3.92 3.14
N HIS A 40 -12.11 4.06 3.96
CA HIS A 40 -11.98 4.47 5.35
C HIS A 40 -11.98 3.25 6.26
N TYR A 41 -10.98 3.11 7.14
CA TYR A 41 -10.83 1.97 8.02
C TYR A 41 -10.81 2.40 9.50
N ALA A 42 -11.43 1.59 10.35
CA ALA A 42 -11.31 1.68 11.80
C ALA A 42 -10.53 0.48 12.33
N ILE A 43 -9.54 0.74 13.18
CA ILE A 43 -8.72 -0.28 13.81
C ILE A 43 -9.57 -1.05 14.82
N GLY A 44 -9.69 -2.36 14.59
CA GLY A 44 -10.46 -3.28 15.41
C GLY A 44 -9.71 -3.73 16.66
N SER A 45 -10.46 -4.32 17.58
CA SER A 45 -9.93 -4.95 18.80
C SER A 45 -8.94 -6.07 18.48
N GLY A 46 -7.90 -6.21 19.31
CA GLY A 46 -6.84 -7.21 19.11
C GLY A 46 -5.67 -6.72 18.26
N SER A 47 -5.75 -5.50 17.73
CA SER A 47 -4.61 -4.83 17.12
C SER A 47 -3.57 -4.43 18.16
N THR A 48 -2.30 -4.71 17.90
CA THR A 48 -1.20 -4.50 18.85
C THR A 48 0.05 -3.94 18.19
N VAL A 49 0.83 -3.24 19.01
CA VAL A 49 2.20 -2.83 18.71
C VAL A 49 3.07 -3.34 19.85
N SER A 50 4.15 -4.03 19.51
CA SER A 50 5.15 -4.56 20.43
C SER A 50 6.48 -3.86 20.21
N TYR A 51 6.97 -3.20 21.25
CA TYR A 51 8.25 -2.49 21.22
C TYR A 51 9.39 -3.40 21.67
N THR A 52 10.43 -3.48 20.86
CA THR A 52 11.70 -4.14 21.20
C THR A 52 12.77 -3.06 21.34
N PRO A 53 13.27 -2.82 22.57
CA PRO A 53 14.26 -1.78 22.81
C PRO A 53 15.64 -2.16 22.28
N GLY A 54 16.39 -1.15 21.84
CA GLY A 54 17.82 -1.27 21.60
C GLY A 54 18.62 -1.27 22.90
N PHE A 55 19.95 -1.28 22.76
CA PHE A 55 20.88 -1.33 23.90
C PHE A 55 20.68 -0.19 24.92
N PHE A 56 20.23 0.97 24.47
CA PHE A 56 19.92 2.15 25.30
C PHE A 56 18.41 2.47 25.34
N GLY A 57 17.56 1.55 24.88
CA GLY A 57 16.13 1.79 24.68
C GLY A 57 15.27 1.69 25.94
N GLY A 58 14.00 2.09 25.81
CA GLY A 58 12.99 2.03 26.88
C GLY A 58 12.53 0.63 27.29
N THR A 59 11.41 0.55 28.01
CA THR A 59 10.87 -0.73 28.50
C THR A 59 10.17 -1.51 27.38
N PRO A 60 10.50 -2.80 27.17
CA PRO A 60 9.78 -3.64 26.21
C PRO A 60 8.34 -3.81 26.65
N GLY A 61 7.41 -3.90 25.69
CA GLY A 61 6.00 -4.04 26.00
C GLY A 61 5.16 -4.27 24.77
N THR A 62 3.97 -4.82 24.97
CA THR A 62 2.93 -4.92 23.95
C THR A 62 1.77 -4.02 24.35
N TYR A 63 1.36 -3.19 23.42
CA TYR A 63 0.37 -2.13 23.61
C TYR A 63 -0.79 -2.38 22.66
N ALA A 64 -2.01 -2.29 23.18
CA ALA A 64 -3.19 -2.30 22.33
C ALA A 64 -3.24 -1.02 21.49
N VAL A 65 -3.70 -1.15 20.25
CA VAL A 65 -3.80 -0.03 19.32
C VAL A 65 -5.25 0.13 18.85
N SER A 66 -5.68 1.38 18.76
CA SER A 66 -7.00 1.74 18.25
C SER A 66 -6.89 3.00 17.38
N GLY A 67 -7.95 3.35 16.67
CA GLY A 67 -7.98 4.55 15.84
C GLY A 67 -8.55 4.29 14.46
N LYS A 68 -8.14 5.12 13.50
CA LYS A 68 -8.64 5.10 12.13
C LYS A 68 -7.56 5.53 11.16
N PHE A 69 -7.68 5.09 9.92
CA PHE A 69 -6.85 5.54 8.81
C PHE A 69 -7.64 5.42 7.52
N ASP A 70 -7.20 6.12 6.50
CA ASP A 70 -7.70 5.96 5.14
C ASP A 70 -6.67 5.14 4.34
N ALA A 71 -7.13 4.28 3.44
CA ALA A 71 -6.29 3.59 2.47
C ALA A 71 -6.62 4.13 1.07
N GLU A 72 -5.62 4.72 0.43
CA GLU A 72 -5.68 5.10 -0.99
C GLU A 72 -5.19 3.91 -1.81
N LEU A 73 -6.12 3.25 -2.50
CA LEU A 73 -5.82 2.20 -3.46
C LEU A 73 -5.64 2.83 -4.85
N SER A 74 -4.52 2.55 -5.49
CA SER A 74 -4.16 3.10 -6.79
C SER A 74 -3.91 1.96 -7.77
N HIS A 75 -4.59 2.00 -8.90
CA HIS A 75 -4.36 1.11 -10.04
C HIS A 75 -3.61 1.90 -11.12
N TYR A 76 -2.33 1.59 -11.29
CA TYR A 76 -1.48 2.17 -12.32
C TYR A 76 -1.47 1.28 -13.55
N TRP A 77 -1.54 1.89 -14.72
CA TRP A 77 -1.45 1.20 -15.99
C TRP A 77 -0.59 1.98 -16.98
N TRP A 78 0.16 1.24 -17.80
CA TRP A 78 1.03 1.78 -18.86
C TRP A 78 0.83 0.97 -20.13
N LYS A 79 0.52 1.66 -21.22
CA LYS A 79 0.53 1.08 -22.57
C LYS A 79 1.88 1.33 -23.20
N TYR A 80 2.48 0.32 -23.82
CA TYR A 80 3.80 0.47 -24.40
C TYR A 80 4.08 -0.41 -25.63
N PHE A 81 5.12 -0.04 -26.37
CA PHE A 81 5.74 -0.81 -27.45
C PHE A 81 7.15 -1.25 -27.07
N GLN A 82 7.64 -2.32 -27.69
CA GLN A 82 9.04 -2.77 -27.59
C GLN A 82 9.81 -2.37 -28.84
N ASP A 83 10.96 -1.72 -28.66
CA ASP A 83 11.90 -1.38 -29.73
C ASP A 83 12.52 -2.67 -30.27
N GLY A 84 12.35 -2.89 -31.57
CA GLY A 84 12.54 -4.19 -32.23
C GLY A 84 11.36 -4.64 -33.09
N ASP A 85 10.23 -3.95 -33.02
CA ASP A 85 9.04 -4.16 -33.86
C ASP A 85 8.71 -2.94 -34.74
N PRO A 86 9.51 -2.69 -35.80
CA PRO A 86 9.36 -1.50 -36.65
C PRO A 86 8.04 -1.46 -37.44
N THR A 87 7.28 -2.55 -37.45
CA THR A 87 5.98 -2.68 -38.13
C THR A 87 4.78 -2.68 -37.17
N GLY A 88 5.00 -2.60 -35.85
CA GLY A 88 3.92 -2.65 -34.85
C GLY A 88 3.17 -3.99 -34.81
N SER A 89 3.78 -5.05 -35.35
CA SER A 89 3.23 -6.41 -35.50
C SER A 89 3.06 -7.15 -34.18
N LEU A 90 3.79 -6.78 -33.13
CA LEU A 90 3.68 -7.33 -31.78
C LEU A 90 2.57 -6.66 -30.96
N GLY A 91 2.03 -5.55 -31.44
CA GLY A 91 0.89 -4.85 -30.84
C GLY A 91 1.24 -3.96 -29.65
N THR A 92 0.21 -3.36 -29.04
CA THR A 92 0.32 -2.57 -27.81
C THR A 92 0.27 -3.49 -26.59
N PHE A 93 1.26 -3.42 -25.72
CA PHE A 93 1.27 -4.14 -24.45
C PHE A 93 0.71 -3.27 -23.34
N VAL A 94 0.19 -3.91 -22.28
CA VAL A 94 -0.28 -3.22 -21.06
C VAL A 94 0.47 -3.80 -19.86
N SER A 95 1.10 -2.93 -19.10
CA SER A 95 1.63 -3.23 -17.77
C SER A 95 0.72 -2.59 -16.74
N GLU A 96 0.35 -3.34 -15.71
CA GLU A 96 -0.53 -2.89 -14.63
C GLU A 96 0.12 -3.16 -13.28
N SER A 97 -0.12 -2.29 -12.31
CA SER A 97 0.28 -2.52 -10.92
C SER A 97 -0.72 -1.90 -9.96
N LYS A 98 -0.95 -2.56 -8.82
CA LYS A 98 -1.88 -2.10 -7.79
C LYS A 98 -1.11 -1.78 -6.53
N TRP A 99 -1.39 -0.61 -5.97
CA TRP A 99 -0.69 -0.08 -4.83
C TRP A 99 -1.67 0.44 -3.80
N LEU A 100 -1.24 0.47 -2.55
CA LEU A 100 -1.96 0.99 -1.41
C LEU A 100 -1.05 1.96 -0.66
N ARG A 101 -1.63 3.07 -0.22
CA ARG A 101 -0.97 4.00 0.69
C ARG A 101 -1.88 4.29 1.87
N PHE A 102 -1.34 4.19 3.07
CA PHE A 102 -2.04 4.63 4.27
C PHE A 102 -1.95 6.15 4.38
N ILE A 103 -3.09 6.83 4.49
CA ILE A 103 -3.17 8.28 4.60
C ILE A 103 -4.01 8.67 5.82
N LYS A 104 -3.71 9.86 6.35
CA LYS A 104 -4.37 10.44 7.55
C LYS A 104 -4.51 9.45 8.72
N PRO A 105 -3.44 8.71 9.09
CA PRO A 105 -3.52 7.81 10.23
C PRO A 105 -3.75 8.61 11.52
N VAL A 106 -4.79 8.26 12.27
CA VAL A 106 -5.04 8.72 13.62
C VAL A 106 -5.00 7.49 14.50
N VAL A 107 -3.80 7.15 14.95
CA VAL A 107 -3.50 5.93 15.70
C VAL A 107 -3.25 6.27 17.16
N VAL A 108 -3.94 5.59 18.05
CA VAL A 108 -3.83 5.75 19.50
C VAL A 108 -3.28 4.46 20.07
N VAL A 109 -2.09 4.55 20.66
CA VAL A 109 -1.45 3.46 21.41
C VAL A 109 -1.88 3.55 22.87
N SER A 110 -2.29 2.43 23.46
CA SER A 110 -2.68 2.34 24.87
C SER A 110 -1.62 2.96 25.78
N SER A 111 -2.05 3.77 26.74
CA SER A 111 -1.18 4.42 27.74
C SER A 111 -0.71 3.49 28.86
N THR A 112 -1.15 2.23 28.86
CA THR A 112 -0.79 1.22 29.86
C THR A 112 -0.33 -0.07 29.18
N PRO A 113 0.95 -0.49 29.37
CA PRO A 113 2.02 0.26 30.06
C PRO A 113 2.37 1.58 29.34
N ILE A 114 3.18 2.46 29.94
CA ILE A 114 3.58 3.74 29.32
C ILE A 114 4.25 3.42 27.97
N PRO A 115 3.66 3.80 26.82
CA PRO A 115 4.21 3.48 25.52
C PRO A 115 5.51 4.26 25.31
N PRO A 116 6.46 3.71 24.54
CA PRO A 116 7.55 4.53 24.05
C PRO A 116 6.96 5.66 23.21
N PRO A 117 7.52 6.87 23.26
CA PRO A 117 7.19 7.87 22.26
C PRO A 117 7.53 7.27 20.87
N ASP A 118 6.82 7.69 19.82
CA ASP A 118 7.29 7.57 18.43
C ASP A 118 6.95 6.28 17.64
N PHE A 119 5.87 5.56 17.95
CA PHE A 119 5.30 4.66 16.93
C PHE A 119 4.70 5.49 15.78
N GLU A 120 5.14 5.24 14.55
CA GLU A 120 4.59 5.91 13.37
C GLU A 120 3.94 4.90 12.44
N PHE A 121 2.71 5.19 12.01
CA PHE A 121 2.04 4.32 11.06
C PHE A 121 2.76 4.36 9.69
N PRO A 122 2.83 3.24 8.94
CA PRO A 122 3.54 3.20 7.66
C PRO A 122 3.09 4.30 6.68
N THR A 123 4.07 5.00 6.09
CA THR A 123 3.84 6.10 5.13
C THR A 123 4.29 5.76 3.70
N TYR A 124 4.95 4.61 3.51
CA TYR A 124 5.43 4.13 2.22
C TYR A 124 4.35 3.40 1.42
N SER A 125 4.62 3.19 0.13
CA SER A 125 3.75 2.49 -0.80
C SER A 125 3.76 0.98 -0.55
N VAL A 126 2.60 0.35 -0.64
CA VAL A 126 2.40 -1.09 -0.44
C VAL A 126 1.89 -1.69 -1.73
N GLU A 127 2.59 -2.67 -2.28
CA GLU A 127 2.13 -3.41 -3.44
C GLU A 127 0.98 -4.35 -3.06
N VAL A 128 -0.03 -4.43 -3.94
CA VAL A 128 -1.21 -5.28 -3.80
C VAL A 128 -1.17 -6.36 -4.87
N ILE A 129 -0.93 -7.60 -4.47
CA ILE A 129 -0.84 -8.77 -5.37
C ILE A 129 -2.00 -9.71 -5.06
N GLY A 130 -3.07 -9.62 -5.85
CA GLY A 130 -4.34 -10.26 -5.50
C GLY A 130 -4.88 -9.66 -4.21
N ASP A 131 -5.03 -10.48 -3.17
CA ASP A 131 -5.43 -10.04 -1.83
C ASP A 131 -4.23 -9.86 -0.89
N ALA A 132 -3.00 -10.17 -1.33
CA ALA A 132 -1.80 -10.06 -0.51
C ALA A 132 -1.22 -8.64 -0.56
N LEU A 133 -0.71 -8.18 0.57
CA LEU A 133 -0.03 -6.90 0.72
C LEU A 133 1.46 -7.14 0.96
N ARG A 134 2.31 -6.37 0.27
CA ARG A 134 3.76 -6.34 0.49
C ARG A 134 4.26 -4.92 0.31
N GLY A 135 4.83 -4.35 1.36
CA GLY A 135 5.40 -3.01 1.29
C GLY A 135 6.63 -2.90 2.16
N ASP A 136 7.53 -2.01 1.75
CA ASP A 136 8.67 -1.61 2.56
C ASP A 136 9.08 -0.17 2.19
N ASN A 137 9.93 0.43 3.00
CA ASN A 137 10.44 1.78 2.76
C ASN A 137 11.67 1.81 1.82
N HIS A 138 11.93 0.75 1.05
CA HIS A 138 13.01 0.76 0.08
C HIS A 138 12.72 1.81 -1.01
N PRO A 139 13.72 2.55 -1.53
CA PRO A 139 13.52 3.56 -2.58
C PRO A 139 12.94 2.99 -3.89
N CYS A 140 12.98 1.68 -4.05
CA CYS A 140 12.47 0.96 -5.22
C CYS A 140 11.11 0.30 -5.00
N THR A 141 10.47 0.55 -3.87
CA THR A 141 9.13 0.03 -3.57
C THR A 141 8.11 1.12 -3.87
N ASN A 142 7.90 1.34 -5.17
CA ASN A 142 6.96 2.33 -5.70
C ASN A 142 6.41 1.88 -7.07
N PRO A 143 5.27 2.42 -7.50
CA PRO A 143 4.74 2.20 -8.85
C PRO A 143 5.71 2.76 -9.89
N PHE A 144 6.38 1.87 -10.62
CA PHE A 144 7.28 2.24 -11.70
C PHE A 144 6.75 1.78 -13.05
N PRO A 145 6.91 2.60 -14.10
CA PRO A 145 6.67 2.13 -15.45
C PRO A 145 7.67 1.03 -15.85
N PRO A 146 7.33 0.22 -16.87
CA PRO A 146 8.15 -0.91 -17.30
C PRO A 146 9.51 -0.54 -17.90
N ASP A 147 9.75 0.74 -18.19
CA ASP A 147 11.03 1.27 -18.70
C ASP A 147 11.98 1.74 -17.58
N THR A 148 11.54 1.66 -16.32
CA THR A 148 12.28 2.24 -15.19
C THR A 148 13.12 1.19 -14.48
N PHE A 149 14.43 1.44 -14.43
CA PHE A 149 15.35 0.72 -13.57
C PHE A 149 15.57 1.49 -12.27
N CYS A 150 15.25 0.87 -11.13
CA CYS A 150 15.52 1.44 -9.82
C CYS A 150 16.64 0.67 -9.09
N SER A 151 17.53 1.41 -8.45
CA SER A 151 18.52 0.85 -7.52
C SER A 151 18.70 1.80 -6.33
N GLY A 152 18.99 1.23 -5.17
CA GLY A 152 19.21 1.97 -3.93
C GLY A 152 19.41 1.03 -2.76
N SER A 153 19.75 1.58 -1.61
CA SER A 153 19.86 0.82 -0.37
C SER A 153 19.32 1.65 0.79
N VAL A 154 18.82 0.96 1.81
CA VAL A 154 18.38 1.57 3.07
C VAL A 154 19.10 0.90 4.21
N LEU A 155 19.46 1.70 5.22
CA LEU A 155 20.16 1.20 6.41
C LEU A 155 19.23 0.43 7.34
N SER A 156 17.95 0.79 7.37
CA SER A 156 16.93 0.10 8.15
C SER A 156 15.63 0.01 7.37
N LEU A 157 15.16 -1.23 7.18
CA LEU A 157 13.99 -1.53 6.36
C LEU A 157 12.75 -1.59 7.26
N ALA A 158 11.89 -0.58 7.15
CA ALA A 158 10.51 -0.72 7.60
C ALA A 158 9.78 -1.58 6.57
N SER A 159 9.05 -2.59 7.02
CA SER A 159 8.35 -3.49 6.11
C SER A 159 6.99 -3.89 6.68
N LEU A 160 6.09 -4.24 5.79
CA LEU A 160 4.78 -4.76 6.12
C LEU A 160 4.33 -5.81 5.11
N THR A 161 3.59 -6.77 5.64
CA THR A 161 2.90 -7.79 4.88
C THR A 161 1.48 -7.89 5.40
N GLY A 162 0.59 -8.47 4.61
CA GLY A 162 -0.77 -8.63 5.07
C GLY A 162 -1.70 -9.09 3.99
N ARG A 163 -2.98 -8.82 4.25
CA ARG A 163 -4.07 -9.08 3.32
C ARG A 163 -5.06 -7.94 3.31
N ILE A 164 -5.70 -7.77 2.17
CA ILE A 164 -6.81 -6.83 1.98
C ILE A 164 -7.99 -7.58 1.37
N SER A 165 -9.19 -7.25 1.83
CA SER A 165 -10.44 -7.68 1.20
C SER A 165 -11.39 -6.48 1.05
N LEU A 166 -12.61 -6.76 0.61
CA LEU A 166 -13.66 -5.75 0.43
C LEU A 166 -14.06 -5.07 1.73
N GLY A 167 -14.04 -5.78 2.86
CA GLY A 167 -14.54 -5.29 4.15
C GLY A 167 -13.47 -5.10 5.23
N ASP A 168 -12.28 -5.67 5.06
CA ASP A 168 -11.24 -5.70 6.08
C ASP A 168 -9.84 -5.59 5.48
N ILE A 169 -8.90 -5.20 6.33
CA ILE A 169 -7.48 -5.19 6.06
C ILE A 169 -6.75 -5.66 7.31
N ALA A 170 -5.80 -6.57 7.12
CA ALA A 170 -4.98 -7.12 8.20
C ALA A 170 -3.52 -6.98 7.79
N VAL A 171 -2.75 -6.20 8.54
CA VAL A 171 -1.34 -5.94 8.26
C VAL A 171 -0.48 -6.24 9.46
N SER A 172 0.67 -6.85 9.20
CA SER A 172 1.72 -7.06 10.18
C SER A 172 3.03 -6.55 9.63
N GLY A 173 3.85 -5.95 10.47
CA GLY A 173 5.10 -5.37 9.99
C GLY A 173 6.06 -5.02 11.11
N PHE A 174 7.18 -4.45 10.67
CA PHE A 174 8.24 -3.95 11.53
C PHE A 174 8.58 -2.51 11.13
N GLN A 175 8.71 -1.65 12.13
CA GLN A 175 9.18 -0.28 11.99
C GLN A 175 10.42 -0.09 12.87
N PRO A 176 11.60 0.13 12.28
CA PRO A 176 12.79 0.45 13.04
C PRO A 176 12.74 1.88 13.57
N THR A 177 13.24 2.09 14.79
CA THR A 177 13.37 3.42 15.43
C THR A 177 14.80 3.77 15.81
N GLY A 178 15.71 2.78 15.82
CA GLY A 178 17.11 2.97 16.21
C GLY A 178 18.09 3.05 15.04
N PHE A 179 19.21 3.74 15.28
CA PHE A 179 20.31 3.96 14.31
C PHE A 179 20.96 2.68 13.76
N LEU A 180 20.84 1.55 14.45
CA LEU A 180 21.42 0.25 14.07
C LEU A 180 20.38 -0.83 13.74
N GLY A 181 19.08 -0.50 13.64
CA GLY A 181 18.02 -1.44 13.23
C GLY A 181 17.66 -2.55 14.22
N PHE A 182 18.29 -2.61 15.40
CA PHE A 182 17.95 -3.58 16.47
C PHE A 182 16.78 -3.13 17.36
N GLU A 183 16.41 -1.86 17.28
CA GLU A 183 15.30 -1.27 18.02
C GLU A 183 14.16 -0.99 17.06
N GLY A 184 12.94 -1.32 17.47
CA GLY A 184 11.76 -0.98 16.69
C GLY A 184 10.46 -1.55 17.23
N PHE A 185 9.42 -1.32 16.44
CA PHE A 185 8.06 -1.74 16.69
C PHE A 185 7.67 -2.86 15.74
N SER A 186 7.33 -4.02 16.28
CA SER A 186 6.55 -5.03 15.55
C SER A 186 5.08 -4.74 15.75
N TYR A 187 4.26 -4.78 14.72
CA TYR A 187 2.84 -4.48 14.85
C TYR A 187 1.97 -5.49 14.10
N ASN A 188 0.75 -5.65 14.59
CA ASN A 188 -0.32 -6.41 13.94
C ASN A 188 -1.60 -5.61 14.06
N ILE A 189 -2.12 -5.15 12.93
CA ILE A 189 -3.27 -4.26 12.85
C ILE A 189 -4.35 -4.94 12.02
N ASN A 190 -5.50 -5.16 12.64
CA ASN A 190 -6.70 -5.61 11.97
C ASN A 190 -7.69 -4.45 11.95
N ALA A 191 -8.15 -4.07 10.77
CA ALA A 191 -9.07 -2.96 10.60
C ALA A 191 -10.21 -3.34 9.66
N ALA A 192 -11.38 -2.75 9.90
CA ALA A 192 -12.57 -2.97 9.10
C ALA A 192 -13.00 -1.67 8.42
N VAL A 193 -13.58 -1.78 7.23
CA VAL A 193 -14.12 -0.65 6.49
C VAL A 193 -15.23 -0.01 7.32
N VAL A 194 -15.15 1.30 7.50
CA VAL A 194 -16.23 2.09 8.08
C VAL A 194 -17.18 2.43 6.94
N PRO A 195 -18.45 1.97 6.96
CA PRO A 195 -19.43 2.42 5.99
C PRO A 195 -19.54 3.94 6.11
N SER A 196 -19.23 4.66 5.04
CA SER A 196 -19.62 6.08 4.98
C SER A 196 -21.12 6.10 5.17
N ALA A 197 -21.59 6.69 6.27
CA ALA A 197 -22.99 6.98 6.46
C ALA A 197 -23.37 7.99 5.38
N VAL A 198 -23.78 7.47 4.22
CA VAL A 198 -24.43 8.27 3.18
C VAL A 198 -25.60 8.94 3.90
N PRO A 199 -25.63 10.28 4.00
CA PRO A 199 -26.80 10.96 4.52
C PRO A 199 -27.94 10.48 3.64
N LEU A 200 -28.89 9.72 4.20
CA LEU A 200 -30.08 9.36 3.46
C LEU A 200 -30.60 10.67 2.87
N PRO A 201 -30.83 10.74 1.54
CA PRO A 201 -31.38 11.94 0.96
C PRO A 201 -32.60 12.30 1.80
N THR A 202 -32.70 13.57 2.18
CA THR A 202 -33.80 14.16 2.97
C THR A 202 -35.18 14.00 2.31
N THR A 203 -35.27 13.16 1.26
CA THR A 203 -36.47 12.75 0.55
C THR A 203 -37.49 12.08 1.46
N THR A 204 -37.10 11.30 2.48
CA THR A 204 -38.08 10.76 3.45
C THR A 204 -38.75 11.87 4.28
N SER A 205 -37.98 12.88 4.70
CA SER A 205 -38.52 14.05 5.41
C SER A 205 -39.39 14.92 4.51
N LEU A 206 -39.00 15.12 3.24
CA LEU A 206 -39.79 15.84 2.24
C LEU A 206 -41.07 15.10 1.84
N LEU A 207 -41.03 13.76 1.78
CA LEU A 207 -42.20 12.94 1.46
C LEU A 207 -43.20 12.95 2.62
N MET A 208 -42.74 12.90 3.87
CA MET A 208 -43.59 13.08 5.06
C MET A 208 -44.22 14.48 5.13
N LEU A 209 -43.46 15.53 4.81
CA LEU A 209 -43.98 16.91 4.73
C LEU A 209 -45.02 17.06 3.60
N GLY A 210 -44.78 16.46 2.44
CA GLY A 210 -45.70 16.48 1.30
C GLY A 210 -47.04 15.78 1.60
N VAL A 211 -47.00 14.61 2.24
CA VAL A 211 -48.22 13.88 2.64
C VAL A 211 -48.98 14.62 3.74
N GLY A 212 -48.27 15.24 4.69
CA GLY A 212 -48.88 16.05 5.75
C GLY A 212 -49.65 17.26 5.21
N LEU A 213 -49.07 17.99 4.25
CA LEU A 213 -49.72 19.16 3.63
C LEU A 213 -50.91 18.78 2.75
N LEU A 214 -50.82 17.68 2.01
CA LEU A 214 -51.94 17.16 1.21
C LEU A 214 -53.10 16.70 2.09
N GLY A 215 -52.83 15.97 3.18
CA GLY A 215 -53.86 15.52 4.12
C GLY A 215 -54.60 16.67 4.81
N TRP A 216 -53.89 17.79 5.08
CA TRP A 216 -54.50 18.97 5.70
C TRP A 216 -55.37 19.77 4.72
N SER A 217 -54.97 19.83 3.44
CA SER A 217 -55.77 20.49 2.39
C SER A 217 -57.10 19.79 2.10
N VAL A 218 -57.13 18.45 2.18
CA VAL A 218 -58.35 17.65 1.96
C VAL A 218 -59.32 17.77 3.15
N ARG A 219 -58.81 17.84 4.38
CA ARG A 219 -59.66 18.08 5.57
C ARG A 219 -60.34 19.44 5.55
N ARG A 220 -59.67 20.50 5.09
CA ARG A 220 -60.28 21.84 4.98
C ARG A 220 -61.39 21.91 3.94
N ARG A 221 -61.32 21.14 2.85
CA ARG A 221 -62.37 21.11 1.82
C ARG A 221 -63.65 20.35 2.21
N LYS A 222 -63.59 19.50 3.25
CA LYS A 222 -64.77 18.78 3.77
C LYS A 222 -65.48 19.50 4.92
N ALA A 223 -64.92 20.62 5.40
CA ALA A 223 -65.44 21.40 6.52
C ALA A 223 -66.05 22.75 6.11
N LEU A 224 -66.27 22.96 4.81
CA LEU A 224 -67.01 24.07 4.21
C LEU A 224 -68.28 23.53 3.55
#